data_AF-A0A7I9XFY5-F1
#
_entry.id   AF-A0A7I9XFY5-F1
#
_cell.length_a   1.000
_cell.length_b   1.000
_cell.length_c   1.000
_cell.angle_alpha   90.00
_cell.angle_beta   90.00
_cell.angle_gamma   90.00
#
_symmetry.space_group_name_H-M   'P 1'
#
loop_
_entity.id
_entity.type
_entity.pdbx_description
1 polymer ?
#
loop_
_entity_poly.entity_id
_entity_poly.type
_entity_poly.pdbx_seq_one_letter_code
_entity_poly.pdbx_strand_id
1 'polypeptide(L)'
;MQVGSDHWWDSDSNSPTYNTMQICKKAQCQFDTAASENLNIPQYRHAVVIGVNKSRTPGDGSAYFFHTSGGGPTAGCVAIDDATLVKIIGWLRPGAVMAIAK
;
A
#
# COMPACT_ATOMS: atom_id res chain seq x y z
N MET A 1 -8.90 -9.44 -0.26
CA MET A 1 -7.76 -10.38 -0.13
C MET A 1 -7.24 -10.26 1.28
N GLN A 2 -6.86 -11.38 1.92
CA GLN A 2 -6.18 -11.35 3.21
C GLN A 2 -4.68 -11.47 2.97
N VAL A 3 -3.88 -10.63 3.62
CA VAL A 3 -2.41 -10.65 3.55
C VAL A 3 -1.81 -11.49 4.69
N GLY A 4 -0.58 -11.94 4.50
CA GLY A 4 0.22 -12.64 5.50
C GLY A 4 1.69 -12.24 5.40
N SER A 5 2.57 -12.85 6.19
CA SER A 5 3.99 -12.44 6.31
C SER A 5 4.78 -12.40 4.99
N ASP A 6 4.33 -13.14 3.99
CA ASP A 6 5.00 -13.23 2.69
C ASP A 6 4.44 -12.22 1.66
N HIS A 7 3.51 -11.34 2.05
CA HIS A 7 2.95 -10.31 1.19
C HIS A 7 3.73 -9.01 1.36
N TRP A 8 4.22 -8.48 0.24
CA TRP A 8 5.04 -7.28 0.18
C TRP A 8 4.48 -6.30 -0.85
N TRP A 9 4.66 -5.01 -0.61
CA TRP A 9 4.61 -4.00 -1.65
C TRP A 9 6.03 -3.64 -2.05
N ASP A 10 6.38 -3.97 -3.29
CA ASP A 10 7.71 -3.70 -3.83
C ASP A 10 7.88 -2.20 -4.10
N SER A 11 8.80 -1.58 -3.36
CA SER A 11 9.17 -0.17 -3.49
C SER A 11 10.63 0.00 -3.90
N ASP A 12 11.31 -1.09 -4.30
CA ASP A 12 12.66 -1.03 -4.87
C ASP A 12 12.60 -0.49 -6.29
N SER A 13 13.11 0.72 -6.49
CA SER A 13 13.09 1.42 -7.78
C SER A 13 13.91 0.72 -8.88
N ASN A 14 14.79 -0.22 -8.53
CA ASN A 14 15.53 -1.02 -9.51
C ASN A 14 14.82 -2.33 -9.87
N SER A 15 13.73 -2.65 -9.18
CA SER A 15 13.01 -3.90 -9.38
C SER A 15 12.12 -3.87 -10.63
N PRO A 16 12.07 -4.96 -11.43
CA PRO A 16 11.11 -5.07 -12.52
C PRO A 16 9.66 -5.13 -12.04
N THR A 17 9.43 -5.39 -10.75
CA THR A 17 8.11 -5.43 -10.11
C THR A 17 7.80 -4.18 -9.29
N TYR A 18 8.56 -3.10 -9.46
CA TYR A 18 8.38 -1.84 -8.74
C TYR A 18 6.92 -1.36 -8.72
N ASN A 19 6.50 -0.89 -7.53
CA ASN A 19 5.18 -0.37 -7.22
C ASN A 19 4.05 -1.39 -7.48
N THR A 20 4.26 -2.65 -7.07
CA THR A 20 3.23 -3.70 -7.12
C THR A 20 3.26 -4.59 -5.88
N MET A 21 2.17 -5.31 -5.64
CA MET A 21 2.13 -6.34 -4.60
C MET A 21 2.81 -7.62 -5.07
N GLN A 22 3.71 -8.16 -4.26
CA GLN A 22 4.45 -9.39 -4.48
C GLN A 22 4.20 -10.39 -3.35
N ILE A 23 4.32 -11.69 -3.67
CA ILE A 23 4.17 -12.78 -2.70
C ILE A 23 5.44 -13.63 -2.72
N CYS A 24 6.27 -13.49 -1.68
CA CYS A 24 7.53 -14.20 -1.54
C CYS A 24 7.96 -14.24 -0.07
N LYS A 25 8.65 -15.31 0.32
CA LYS A 25 9.41 -15.32 1.57
C LYS A 25 10.49 -14.25 1.49
N LYS A 26 10.75 -13.54 2.59
CA LYS A 26 11.73 -12.43 2.63
C LYS A 26 13.07 -12.75 1.94
N ALA A 27 13.61 -13.95 2.17
CA ALA A 27 14.89 -14.39 1.61
C ALA A 27 14.85 -14.78 0.11
N GLN A 28 13.66 -14.86 -0.49
CA GLN A 28 13.43 -15.30 -1.87
C GLN A 28 12.94 -14.15 -2.78
N CYS A 29 12.55 -13.02 -2.20
CA CYS A 29 12.12 -11.85 -2.96
C CYS A 29 13.25 -11.35 -3.87
N GLN A 30 12.92 -11.05 -5.13
CA GLN A 30 13.88 -10.60 -6.16
C GLN A 30 14.03 -9.06 -6.18
N PHE A 31 13.69 -8.40 -5.09
CA PHE A 31 13.74 -6.96 -4.87
C PHE A 31 14.29 -6.69 -3.46
N ASP A 32 14.79 -5.47 -3.23
CA ASP A 32 15.25 -5.09 -1.89
C ASP A 32 14.08 -4.96 -0.90
N THR A 33 13.95 -5.94 -0.01
CA THR A 33 12.94 -5.94 1.06
C THR A 33 13.15 -4.84 2.11
N ALA A 34 14.34 -4.23 2.20
CA ALA A 34 14.58 -3.08 3.07
C ALA A 34 14.07 -1.76 2.45
N ALA A 35 14.02 -1.69 1.12
CA ALA A 35 13.40 -0.59 0.38
C ALA A 35 11.88 -0.78 0.20
N SER A 36 11.32 -1.93 0.59
CA SER A 36 9.94 -2.35 0.35
C SER A 36 9.14 -2.52 1.64
N GLU A 37 7.82 -2.64 1.52
CA GLU A 37 6.92 -2.70 2.68
C GLU A 37 6.33 -4.09 2.87
N ASN A 38 6.40 -4.63 4.10
CA ASN A 38 5.65 -5.83 4.44
C ASN A 38 4.20 -5.46 4.74
N LEU A 39 3.25 -6.17 4.12
CA LEU A 39 1.83 -5.83 4.26
C LEU A 39 1.20 -6.39 5.54
N ASN A 40 1.88 -7.29 6.26
CA ASN A 40 1.36 -7.95 7.45
C ASN A 40 1.68 -7.16 8.74
N ILE A 41 1.23 -5.90 8.79
CA ILE A 41 1.36 -5.01 9.95
C ILE A 41 -0.01 -4.51 10.42
N PRO A 42 -0.18 -4.13 11.70
CA PRO A 42 -1.48 -3.68 12.23
C PRO A 42 -2.13 -2.53 11.46
N GLN A 43 -1.32 -1.61 10.92
CA GLN A 43 -1.76 -0.44 10.16
C GLN A 43 -2.45 -0.81 8.85
N TYR A 44 -2.11 -1.97 8.27
CA TYR A 44 -2.67 -2.49 7.02
C TYR A 44 -3.71 -3.59 7.25
N ARG A 45 -4.26 -3.68 8.47
CA ARG A 45 -5.38 -4.59 8.78
C ARG A 45 -6.53 -4.42 7.77
N HIS A 46 -6.85 -3.17 7.44
CA HIS A 46 -7.66 -2.81 6.29
C HIS A 46 -6.88 -1.77 5.50
N ALA A 47 -6.72 -1.99 4.20
CA ALA A 47 -6.01 -1.07 3.33
C ALA A 47 -6.52 -1.16 1.90
N VAL A 48 -6.44 -0.03 1.19
CA VAL A 48 -6.68 0.08 -0.24
C VAL A 48 -5.49 0.79 -0.86
N VAL A 49 -4.93 0.23 -1.94
CA VAL A 49 -3.91 0.96 -2.70
C VAL A 49 -4.53 2.15 -3.40
N ILE A 50 -3.94 3.33 -3.20
CA ILE A 50 -4.22 4.54 -3.96
C ILE A 50 -3.34 4.45 -5.21
N GLY A 51 -3.95 4.51 -6.39
CA GLY A 51 -3.26 4.35 -7.69
C GLY A 51 -2.31 5.49 -8.09
N VAL A 52 -1.60 6.09 -7.14
CA VAL A 52 -0.49 7.02 -7.38
C VAL A 52 0.62 6.27 -8.13
N ASN A 53 1.27 6.96 -9.07
CA ASN A 53 2.30 6.36 -9.93
C ASN A 53 1.81 5.09 -10.65
N LYS A 54 0.66 5.19 -11.34
CA LYS A 54 0.06 4.08 -12.09
C LYS A 54 0.96 3.54 -13.20
N SER A 55 1.82 4.38 -13.78
CA SER A 55 2.84 4.00 -14.77
C SER A 55 4.00 3.21 -14.16
N ARG A 56 4.14 3.21 -12.83
CA ARG A 56 5.23 2.54 -12.10
C ARG A 56 6.60 3.07 -12.51
N THR A 57 6.67 4.38 -12.73
CA THR A 57 7.94 5.05 -13.06
C THR A 57 8.82 5.05 -11.81
N PRO A 58 10.03 4.48 -11.84
CA PRO A 58 10.95 4.55 -10.71
C PRO A 58 11.19 5.99 -10.25
N GLY A 59 11.12 6.23 -8.93
CA GLY A 59 11.29 7.56 -8.34
C GLY A 59 10.01 8.41 -8.22
N ASP A 60 8.91 8.06 -8.90
CA ASP A 60 7.63 8.79 -8.81
C ASP A 60 6.78 8.38 -7.59
N GLY A 61 7.39 7.67 -6.64
CA GLY A 61 6.77 7.21 -5.40
C GLY A 61 6.06 5.86 -5.52
N SER A 62 5.87 5.19 -4.38
CA SER A 62 5.28 3.85 -4.27
C SER A 62 4.52 3.70 -2.94
N ALA A 63 3.78 2.61 -2.79
CA ALA A 63 3.14 2.21 -1.53
C ALA A 63 2.19 3.26 -0.93
N TYR A 64 1.47 3.99 -1.77
CA TYR A 64 0.43 4.91 -1.29
C TYR A 64 -0.83 4.13 -0.94
N PHE A 65 -1.14 4.05 0.35
CA PHE A 65 -2.31 3.34 0.85
C PHE A 65 -3.29 4.25 1.56
N PHE A 66 -4.56 3.87 1.48
CA PHE A 66 -5.63 4.33 2.36
C PHE A 66 -5.87 3.25 3.41
N HIS A 67 -5.47 3.50 4.65
CA HIS A 67 -5.37 2.46 5.67
C HIS A 67 -5.74 2.93 7.08
N THR A 68 -5.74 1.98 8.02
CA THR A 68 -6.09 2.24 9.42
C THR A 68 -4.99 3.04 10.12
N SER A 69 -5.39 4.10 10.84
CA SER A 69 -4.47 4.96 11.58
C SER A 69 -3.78 4.24 12.73
N GLY A 70 -2.47 4.45 12.83
CA GLY A 70 -1.65 4.08 13.98
C GLY A 70 -1.50 5.19 15.01
N GLY A 71 -2.21 6.32 14.86
CA GLY A 71 -2.16 7.46 15.79
C GLY A 71 -1.21 8.60 15.40
N GLY A 72 -0.69 8.65 14.16
CA GLY A 72 0.18 9.72 13.69
C GLY A 72 0.15 9.91 12.16
N PRO A 73 0.66 11.06 11.66
CA PRO A 73 0.74 11.34 10.23
C PRO A 73 1.69 10.36 9.52
N THR A 74 1.31 9.94 8.32
CA THR A 74 2.09 9.02 7.47
C THR A 74 2.77 9.78 6.33
N ALA A 75 3.88 9.25 5.82
CA ALA A 75 4.53 9.79 4.64
C ALA A 75 3.70 9.43 3.39
N GLY A 76 2.78 10.31 2.99
CA GLY A 76 2.02 10.19 1.75
C GLY A 76 0.75 9.32 1.81
N CYS A 77 0.69 8.33 2.71
CA CYS A 77 -0.54 7.55 2.94
C CYS A 77 -1.66 8.40 3.56
N VAL A 78 -2.90 7.91 3.44
CA VAL A 78 -4.08 8.48 4.10
C VAL A 78 -4.52 7.52 5.19
N ALA A 79 -4.45 7.96 6.44
CA ALA A 79 -4.73 7.15 7.61
C ALA A 79 -6.00 7.63 8.34
N ILE A 80 -6.98 6.74 8.56
CA ILE A 80 -8.25 7.06 9.23
C ILE A 80 -8.66 6.00 10.26
N ASP A 81 -9.74 6.25 11.00
CA ASP A 81 -10.35 5.24 11.89
C ASP A 81 -10.75 3.96 11.13
N ASP A 82 -10.50 2.79 11.75
CA ASP A 82 -10.69 1.47 11.16
C ASP A 82 -12.15 1.21 10.77
N ALA A 83 -13.08 1.52 11.67
CA ALA A 83 -14.50 1.28 11.44
C ALA A 83 -15.04 2.15 10.29
N THR A 84 -14.52 3.36 10.16
CA THR A 84 -14.80 4.26 9.03
C THR A 84 -14.23 3.72 7.72
N LEU A 85 -12.99 3.23 7.75
CA LEU A 85 -12.34 2.63 6.57
C LEU A 85 -13.11 1.42 6.05
N VAL A 86 -13.51 0.50 6.92
CA VAL A 86 -14.30 -0.69 6.55
C VAL A 86 -15.60 -0.28 5.83
N LYS A 87 -16.30 0.75 6.32
CA LYS A 87 -17.50 1.27 5.66
C LYS A 87 -17.19 1.79 4.26
N ILE A 88 -16.12 2.58 4.11
CA ILE A 88 -15.73 3.13 2.80
C ILE A 88 -15.37 2.00 1.83
N ILE A 89 -14.56 1.02 2.26
CA ILE A 89 -14.20 -0.14 1.44
C ILE A 89 -15.45 -0.87 0.92
N GLY A 90 -16.47 -1.04 1.76
CA GLY A 90 -17.74 -1.67 1.36
C GLY A 90 -18.52 -0.88 0.31
N TRP A 91 -18.24 0.41 0.12
CA TRP A 91 -18.88 1.27 -0.87
C TRP A 91 -18.06 1.43 -2.15
N LEU A 92 -16.77 1.10 -2.13
CA LEU A 92 -15.88 1.31 -3.28
C LEU A 92 -16.35 0.49 -4.49
N ARG A 93 -16.30 1.16 -5.65
CA ARG A 93 -16.59 0.57 -6.96
C ARG A 93 -15.46 0.90 -7.93
N PRO A 94 -15.26 0.12 -9.00
CA PRO A 94 -14.32 0.48 -10.06
C PRO A 94 -14.58 1.90 -10.56
N GLY A 95 -13.53 2.71 -10.65
CA GLY A 95 -13.62 4.13 -11.03
C GLY A 95 -13.84 5.10 -9.87
N ALA A 96 -13.92 4.64 -8.62
CA ALA A 96 -13.89 5.51 -7.45
C ALA A 96 -12.61 6.38 -7.45
N VAL A 97 -12.77 7.65 -7.08
CA VAL A 97 -11.68 8.65 -7.06
C VAL A 97 -11.45 9.10 -5.62
N MET A 98 -10.18 9.09 -5.20
CA MET A 98 -9.74 9.78 -4.01
C MET A 98 -9.22 11.17 -4.39
N ALA A 99 -9.90 12.21 -3.94
CA ALA A 99 -9.50 13.59 -4.15
C ALA A 99 -8.96 14.18 -2.83
N ILE A 100 -7.76 14.77 -2.88
CA ILE A 100 -7.15 15.47 -1.76
C ILE A 100 -7.17 16.97 -2.10
N ALA A 101 -7.85 17.76 -1.28
CA ALA A 101 -7.98 19.22 -1.46
C ALA A 101 -7.47 19.95 -0.21
N LYS A 102 -7.08 21.22 -0.39
CA LYS A 102 -6.60 22.11 0.67
C LYS A 102 -7.74 22.91 1.28
#